data_AF-E4YG13-F1
#
_entry.id   AF-E4YG13-F1
#
_cell.length_a   1.000
_cell.length_b   1.000
_cell.length_c   1.000
_cell.angle_alpha   90.00
_cell.angle_beta   90.00
_cell.angle_gamma   90.00
#
_symmetry.space_group_name_H-M   'P 1'
#
loop_
_entity.id
_entity.type
_entity.pdbx_description
1 polymer ?
#
loop_
_entity_poly.entity_id
_entity_poly.type
_entity_poly.pdbx_seq_one_letter_code
_entity_poly.pdbx_strand_id
1 'polypeptide(L)'
;MSDLQEVSQDPFQNPVQKIFRWLRSDDFRGLCFCFGISSFILTIAMIFEANLGAGPIKQHGVVASSNSACSRFGSDHLKMTRNSYDAAILTSLCLLATNPEEVSLGGGGMASMLFINSSDPTEYLDFTGRGEDNSKPVPGFMAGMLYLKRKSTLKMANFDNGFDRIPSLTYTHSKLPIIDTKLEELILKAIDFIEKPLNLPKGVKMPFNPSASLLKCLRLLSKNPRSFYDKGDSALEKGDLWATLSNNGNNQSYHALLDYDKKIRPVNAIHLNITNGKIEAHPDSARLLFALGLIDKRLDNEIQIYL
;
A
#
# COMPACT_ATOMS: atom_id res chain seq x y z
N MET A 1 78.26 -50.30 22.57
CA MET A 1 76.89 -50.55 23.07
C MET A 1 76.13 -49.26 22.90
N SER A 2 75.44 -49.15 21.78
CA SER A 2 74.94 -47.91 21.20
C SER A 2 73.42 -47.87 21.25
N ASP A 3 72.93 -46.71 21.70
CA ASP A 3 71.68 -46.06 21.34
C ASP A 3 70.41 -46.91 21.23
N LEU A 4 69.74 -47.04 22.36
CA LEU A 4 68.28 -47.08 22.40
C LEU A 4 67.82 -45.93 23.30
N GLN A 5 67.66 -44.74 22.71
CA GLN A 5 66.88 -43.67 23.33
C GLN A 5 65.40 -44.00 23.14
N GLU A 6 64.69 -44.12 24.26
CA GLU A 6 63.24 -44.27 24.26
C GLU A 6 62.60 -42.94 23.82
N VAL A 7 61.96 -42.93 22.66
CA VAL A 7 61.22 -41.75 22.17
C VAL A 7 59.95 -41.63 22.99
N SER A 8 60.02 -40.88 24.09
CA SER A 8 58.95 -40.68 25.07
C SER A 8 57.78 -39.80 24.58
N GLN A 9 57.88 -39.22 23.38
CA GLN A 9 56.80 -38.43 22.80
C GLN A 9 56.18 -39.14 21.60
N ASP A 10 54.93 -39.57 21.77
CA ASP A 10 54.05 -40.01 20.68
C ASP A 10 54.00 -38.90 19.62
N PRO A 11 54.51 -39.10 18.38
CA PRO A 11 54.69 -38.05 17.39
C PRO A 11 53.37 -37.45 16.86
N PHE A 12 52.23 -37.87 17.41
CA PHE A 12 50.88 -37.51 16.99
C PHE A 12 50.05 -36.89 18.14
N GLN A 13 50.62 -35.99 18.93
CA GLN A 13 49.86 -35.26 19.96
C GLN A 13 48.77 -34.33 19.38
N ASN A 14 48.83 -34.01 18.09
CA ASN A 14 47.92 -33.05 17.49
C ASN A 14 46.57 -33.73 17.14
N PRO A 15 45.45 -33.39 17.82
CA PRO A 15 44.16 -34.09 17.69
C PRO A 15 43.62 -34.09 16.26
N VAL A 16 43.92 -33.04 15.49
CA VAL A 16 43.53 -32.91 14.08
C VAL A 16 44.16 -33.99 13.20
N GLN A 17 45.42 -34.36 13.46
CA GLN A 17 46.12 -35.39 12.68
C GLN A 17 45.59 -36.81 13.01
N LYS A 18 45.20 -37.07 14.26
CA LYS A 18 44.55 -38.32 14.66
C LYS A 18 43.19 -38.49 13.96
N ILE A 19 42.40 -37.43 13.90
CA ILE A 19 41.11 -37.42 13.19
C ILE A 19 41.31 -37.64 11.68
N PHE A 20 42.28 -36.97 11.06
CA PHE A 20 42.54 -37.11 9.63
C PHE A 20 42.97 -38.52 9.24
N ARG A 21 43.74 -39.19 10.11
CA ARG A 21 44.18 -40.58 9.89
C ARG A 21 43.05 -41.58 10.14
N TRP A 22 42.24 -41.38 11.17
CA TRP A 22 41.02 -42.17 11.41
C TRP A 22 40.04 -42.07 10.22
N LEU A 23 39.91 -40.87 9.65
CA LEU A 23 39.07 -40.61 8.48
C LEU A 23 39.61 -41.25 7.19
N ARG A 24 40.94 -41.39 7.06
CA ARG A 24 41.63 -41.98 5.88
C ARG A 24 41.89 -43.48 6.00
N SER A 25 41.56 -44.09 7.15
CA SER A 25 41.81 -45.51 7.42
C SER A 25 40.94 -46.43 6.57
N ASP A 26 39.70 -46.03 6.31
CA ASP A 26 38.72 -46.82 5.57
C ASP A 26 38.00 -45.90 4.58
N ASP A 27 38.16 -46.14 3.28
CA ASP A 27 37.55 -45.33 2.22
C ASP A 27 36.02 -45.19 2.40
N PHE A 28 35.39 -46.22 2.96
CA PHE A 28 33.96 -46.24 3.30
C PHE A 28 33.60 -45.27 4.45
N ARG A 29 34.46 -45.11 5.46
CA ARG A 29 34.20 -44.22 6.60
C ARG A 29 34.34 -42.76 6.20
N GLY A 30 35.35 -42.44 5.38
CA GLY A 30 35.49 -41.12 4.78
C GLY A 30 34.27 -40.73 3.94
N LEU A 31 33.76 -41.66 3.14
CA LEU A 31 32.56 -41.46 2.32
C LEU A 31 31.32 -41.14 3.19
N CYS A 32 31.04 -41.94 4.22
CA CYS A 32 29.91 -41.73 5.12
C CYS A 32 29.98 -40.38 5.86
N PHE A 33 31.17 -39.97 6.29
CA PHE A 33 31.36 -38.70 6.99
C PHE A 33 31.11 -37.49 6.08
N CYS A 34 31.59 -37.56 4.84
CA CYS A 34 31.32 -36.52 3.83
C CYS A 34 29.82 -36.38 3.54
N PHE A 35 29.11 -37.51 3.36
CA PHE A 35 27.65 -37.50 3.16
C PHE A 35 26.89 -36.93 4.36
N GLY A 36 27.32 -37.25 5.59
CA GLY A 36 26.75 -36.70 6.81
C GLY A 36 26.93 -35.19 6.90
N ILE A 37 28.13 -34.69 6.62
CA ILE A 37 28.41 -33.25 6.61
C ILE A 37 27.63 -32.54 5.52
N SER A 38 27.59 -33.06 4.29
CA SER A 38 26.85 -32.42 3.20
C SER A 38 25.35 -32.37 3.48
N SER A 39 24.78 -33.43 4.06
CA SER A 39 23.38 -33.48 4.47
C SER A 39 23.08 -32.45 5.57
N PHE A 40 23.98 -32.34 6.55
CA PHE A 40 23.83 -31.36 7.63
C PHE A 40 23.92 -29.91 7.11
N ILE A 41 24.86 -29.62 6.20
CA ILE A 41 24.99 -28.31 5.55
C ILE A 41 23.72 -27.98 4.74
N LEU A 42 23.21 -28.93 3.94
CA LEU A 42 21.98 -28.75 3.17
C LEU A 42 20.76 -28.53 4.06
N THR A 43 20.67 -29.24 5.19
CA THR A 43 19.59 -29.08 6.16
C THR A 43 19.63 -27.69 6.80
N ILE A 44 20.81 -27.22 7.20
CA ILE A 44 20.99 -25.87 7.74
C ILE A 44 20.66 -24.82 6.68
N ALA A 45 21.13 -24.97 5.44
CA ALA A 45 20.82 -24.07 4.35
C ALA A 45 19.31 -23.98 4.09
N MET A 46 18.61 -25.11 4.07
CA MET A 46 17.14 -25.17 3.94
C MET A 46 16.43 -24.49 5.12
N ILE A 47 16.90 -24.67 6.35
CA ILE A 47 16.34 -23.99 7.52
C ILE A 47 16.55 -22.48 7.44
N PHE A 48 17.73 -22.03 7.00
CA PHE A 48 18.01 -20.61 6.80
C PHE A 48 17.17 -20.03 5.66
N GLU A 49 17.04 -20.70 4.52
CA GLU A 49 16.17 -20.26 3.42
C GLU A 49 14.70 -20.27 3.82
N ALA A 50 14.24 -21.23 4.63
CA ALA A 50 12.87 -21.26 5.13
C ALA A 50 12.58 -20.16 6.16
N ASN A 51 13.57 -19.73 6.93
CA ASN A 51 13.41 -18.73 8.00
C ASN A 51 13.75 -17.30 7.58
N LEU A 52 14.72 -17.11 6.68
CA LEU A 52 15.21 -15.82 6.19
C LEU A 52 14.89 -15.57 4.71
N GLY A 53 14.68 -16.63 3.93
CA GLY A 53 14.24 -16.48 2.54
C GLY A 53 12.83 -15.94 2.51
N ALA A 54 12.59 -14.92 1.68
CA ALA A 54 11.24 -14.61 1.25
C ALA A 54 10.66 -15.91 0.68
N GLY A 55 9.59 -16.44 1.29
CA GLY A 55 9.01 -17.72 0.87
C GLY A 55 8.79 -17.81 -0.65
N PRO A 56 8.54 -19.01 -1.21
CA PRO A 56 8.55 -19.27 -2.65
C PRO A 56 7.60 -18.39 -3.50
N ILE A 57 6.70 -17.64 -2.86
CA ILE A 57 5.90 -16.61 -3.49
C ILE A 57 6.46 -15.24 -3.04
N LYS A 58 7.29 -14.63 -3.90
CA LYS A 58 7.55 -13.19 -3.81
C LYS A 58 6.20 -12.48 -3.77
N GLN A 59 5.90 -11.81 -2.67
CA GLN A 59 4.66 -11.04 -2.54
C GLN A 59 4.75 -9.84 -3.48
N HIS A 60 4.13 -9.97 -4.65
CA HIS A 60 4.06 -8.90 -5.62
C HIS A 60 2.72 -8.18 -5.41
N GLY A 61 2.77 -7.03 -4.73
CA GLY A 61 1.73 -6.03 -4.90
C GLY A 61 1.89 -5.38 -6.27
N VAL A 62 0.78 -5.20 -6.98
CA VAL A 62 0.78 -4.53 -8.29
C VAL A 62 0.06 -3.19 -8.13
N VAL A 63 0.61 -2.16 -8.76
CA VAL A 63 -0.03 -0.85 -8.90
C VAL A 63 -0.24 -0.62 -10.39
N ALA A 64 -1.47 -0.27 -10.75
CA ALA A 64 -1.86 0.04 -12.12
C ALA A 64 -2.65 1.35 -12.14
N SER A 65 -2.35 2.22 -13.11
CA SER A 65 -3.03 3.49 -13.36
C SER A 65 -3.01 3.82 -14.86
N SER A 66 -3.71 4.87 -15.26
CA SER A 66 -3.71 5.39 -16.64
C SER A 66 -2.33 5.89 -17.11
N ASN A 67 -1.37 6.02 -16.19
CA ASN A 67 -0.02 6.48 -16.49
C ASN A 67 1.04 5.48 -15.98
N SER A 68 1.88 4.98 -16.89
CA SER A 68 2.93 4.03 -16.55
C SER A 68 3.98 4.58 -15.58
N ALA A 69 4.28 5.88 -15.63
CA ALA A 69 5.22 6.52 -14.71
C ALA A 69 4.65 6.57 -13.29
N CYS A 70 3.37 6.93 -13.14
CA CYS A 70 2.70 6.92 -11.84
C CYS A 70 2.49 5.50 -11.30
N SER A 71 2.18 4.53 -12.17
CA SER A 71 2.10 3.11 -11.79
C SER A 71 3.43 2.61 -11.23
N ARG A 72 4.55 2.94 -11.90
CA ARG A 72 5.89 2.61 -11.43
C ARG A 72 6.23 3.30 -10.12
N PHE A 73 5.90 4.60 -10.00
CA PHE A 73 6.15 5.38 -8.80
C PHE A 73 5.42 4.81 -7.58
N GLY A 74 4.13 4.49 -7.72
CA GLY A 74 3.35 3.82 -6.68
C GLY A 74 3.86 2.41 -6.38
N SER A 75 4.23 1.64 -7.40
CA SER A 75 4.80 0.29 -7.24
C SER A 75 6.12 0.30 -6.46
N ASP A 76 6.99 1.28 -6.73
CA ASP A 76 8.26 1.40 -6.01
C ASP A 76 8.03 1.78 -4.55
N HIS A 77 7.04 2.62 -4.25
CA HIS A 77 6.61 2.88 -2.87
C HIS A 77 6.01 1.63 -2.20
N LEU A 78 5.13 0.90 -2.90
CA LEU A 78 4.51 -0.32 -2.39
C LEU A 78 5.54 -1.40 -2.03
N LYS A 79 6.61 -1.54 -2.82
CA LYS A 79 7.72 -2.47 -2.52
C LYS A 79 8.44 -2.09 -1.22
N MET A 80 8.56 -0.80 -0.93
CA MET A 80 9.24 -0.30 0.26
C MET A 80 8.35 -0.40 1.51
N THR A 81 7.09 0.03 1.42
CA THR A 81 6.21 0.18 2.59
C THR A 81 5.26 -0.98 2.81
N ARG A 82 4.98 -1.79 1.78
CA ARG A 82 3.93 -2.82 1.76
C ARG A 82 2.53 -2.28 2.05
N ASN A 83 2.33 -0.96 1.95
CA ASN A 83 1.04 -0.33 2.19
C ASN A 83 0.36 0.05 0.86
N SER A 84 -0.74 -0.65 0.54
CA SER A 84 -1.53 -0.40 -0.67
C SER A 84 -2.27 0.94 -0.64
N TYR A 85 -2.70 1.42 0.54
CA TYR A 85 -3.34 2.73 0.69
C TYR A 85 -2.35 3.84 0.37
N ASP A 86 -1.14 3.78 0.93
CA ASP A 86 -0.11 4.79 0.68
C ASP A 86 0.32 4.78 -0.80
N ALA A 87 0.47 3.60 -1.40
CA ALA A 87 0.77 3.46 -2.82
C ALA A 87 -0.34 4.05 -3.71
N ALA A 88 -1.61 3.84 -3.36
CA ALA A 88 -2.75 4.40 -4.09
C ALA A 88 -2.81 5.94 -3.97
N ILE A 89 -2.63 6.48 -2.76
CA ILE A 89 -2.55 7.93 -2.51
C ILE A 89 -1.39 8.55 -3.30
N LEU A 90 -0.22 7.93 -3.27
CA LEU A 90 0.95 8.44 -3.97
C LEU A 90 0.76 8.41 -5.50
N THR A 91 0.13 7.36 -6.02
CA THR A 91 -0.20 7.22 -7.44
C THR A 91 -1.22 8.27 -7.88
N SER A 92 -2.26 8.53 -7.09
CA SER A 92 -3.27 9.55 -7.41
C SER A 92 -2.69 10.96 -7.38
N LEU A 93 -1.79 11.26 -6.43
CA LEU A 93 -1.07 12.54 -6.38
C LEU A 93 -0.16 12.75 -7.60
N CYS A 94 0.47 11.68 -8.10
CA CYS A 94 1.25 11.72 -9.35
C CYS A 94 0.37 12.00 -10.59
N LEU A 95 -0.85 11.46 -10.61
CA LEU A 95 -1.80 11.69 -11.72
C LEU A 95 -2.24 13.15 -11.83
N LEU A 96 -2.24 13.92 -10.73
CA LEU A 96 -2.54 15.37 -10.75
C LEU A 96 -1.64 16.15 -11.73
N ALA A 97 -0.40 15.73 -11.91
CA ALA A 97 0.56 16.40 -12.78
C ALA A 97 0.65 15.75 -14.17
N THR A 98 0.38 14.45 -14.27
CA THR A 98 0.61 13.67 -15.49
C THR A 98 -0.64 13.47 -16.34
N ASN A 99 -1.83 13.48 -15.72
CA ASN A 99 -3.14 13.33 -16.37
C ASN A 99 -4.14 14.36 -15.76
N PRO A 100 -3.89 15.68 -15.90
CA PRO A 100 -4.72 16.72 -15.28
C PRO A 100 -6.14 16.78 -15.83
N GLU A 101 -6.40 16.26 -17.04
CA GLU A 101 -7.75 16.08 -17.58
C GLU A 101 -8.57 14.99 -16.86
N GLU A 102 -7.92 14.02 -16.20
CA GLU A 102 -8.57 12.91 -15.51
C GLU A 102 -8.64 13.13 -13.99
N VAL A 103 -7.58 13.70 -13.41
CA VAL A 103 -7.43 13.84 -11.96
C VAL A 103 -7.09 15.28 -11.60
N SER A 104 -7.84 15.87 -10.68
CA SER A 104 -7.59 17.24 -10.20
C SER A 104 -7.87 17.39 -8.70
N LEU A 105 -7.15 18.33 -8.06
CA LEU A 105 -7.42 18.72 -6.67
C LEU A 105 -8.81 19.35 -6.50
N GLY A 106 -9.35 19.92 -7.58
CA GLY A 106 -10.70 20.49 -7.64
C GLY A 106 -11.82 19.45 -7.77
N GLY A 107 -11.47 18.19 -8.07
CA GLY A 107 -12.41 17.11 -8.33
C GLY A 107 -12.70 16.25 -7.10
N GLY A 108 -13.12 15.02 -7.35
CA GLY A 108 -13.40 13.99 -6.36
C GLY A 108 -13.35 12.61 -7.01
N GLY A 109 -13.93 11.60 -6.38
CA GLY A 109 -13.92 10.26 -6.91
C GLY A 109 -14.48 9.23 -5.94
N MET A 110 -14.26 7.96 -6.28
CA MET A 110 -14.67 6.83 -5.46
C MET A 110 -13.47 5.92 -5.19
N ALA A 111 -13.39 5.36 -3.99
CA ALA A 111 -12.38 4.38 -3.59
C ALA A 111 -13.04 3.14 -3.02
N SER A 112 -12.64 1.97 -3.51
CA SER A 112 -12.98 0.68 -2.93
C SER A 112 -11.81 0.21 -2.05
N MET A 113 -12.13 -0.21 -0.84
CA MET A 113 -11.14 -0.54 0.19
C MET A 113 -11.47 -1.90 0.78
N LEU A 114 -10.58 -2.85 0.55
CA LEU A 114 -10.63 -4.17 1.15
C LEU A 114 -9.44 -4.31 2.12
N PHE A 115 -9.73 -4.57 3.38
CA PHE A 115 -8.70 -4.97 4.33
C PHE A 115 -8.64 -6.49 4.37
N ILE A 116 -7.60 -7.04 3.76
CA ILE A 116 -7.38 -8.49 3.73
C ILE A 116 -7.21 -8.96 5.18
N ASN A 117 -7.82 -10.11 5.51
CA ASN A 117 -7.78 -10.72 6.84
C ASN A 117 -8.55 -9.95 7.94
N SER A 118 -9.47 -9.07 7.54
CA SER A 118 -10.53 -8.61 8.42
C SER A 118 -11.85 -9.29 8.08
N SER A 119 -12.72 -9.48 9.07
CA SER A 119 -14.13 -9.84 8.86
C SER A 119 -14.96 -8.68 8.30
N ASP A 120 -14.34 -7.50 8.12
CA ASP A 120 -15.03 -6.33 7.58
C ASP A 120 -15.37 -6.52 6.10
N PRO A 121 -16.57 -6.11 5.66
CA PRO A 121 -16.88 -6.05 4.24
C PRO A 121 -16.01 -5.01 3.53
N THR A 122 -15.87 -5.13 2.21
CA THR A 122 -15.29 -4.06 1.40
C THR A 122 -16.07 -2.77 1.61
N GLU A 123 -15.34 -1.69 1.85
CA GLU A 123 -15.91 -0.35 2.02
C GLU A 123 -15.73 0.45 0.73
N TYR A 124 -16.79 1.11 0.32
CA TYR A 124 -16.76 2.08 -0.76
C TYR A 124 -16.86 3.49 -0.19
N LEU A 125 -15.88 4.33 -0.49
CA LEU A 125 -15.90 5.74 -0.17
C LEU A 125 -16.22 6.54 -1.42
N ASP A 126 -17.34 7.25 -1.41
CA ASP A 126 -17.62 8.29 -2.39
C ASP A 126 -17.24 9.66 -1.81
N PHE A 127 -16.19 10.25 -2.38
CA PHE A 127 -15.71 11.59 -2.07
C PHE A 127 -15.91 12.53 -3.26
N THR A 128 -16.92 12.26 -4.11
CA THR A 128 -17.33 13.18 -5.16
C THR A 128 -17.99 14.40 -4.53
N GLY A 129 -17.58 15.58 -4.98
CA GLY A 129 -18.08 16.85 -4.48
C GLY A 129 -19.59 16.94 -4.54
N ARG A 130 -20.24 17.03 -3.37
CA ARG A 130 -21.67 17.28 -3.25
C ARG A 130 -21.89 18.72 -2.82
N GLY A 131 -22.78 19.42 -3.53
CA GLY A 131 -23.35 20.67 -3.04
C GLY A 131 -24.52 20.38 -2.11
N GLU A 132 -24.65 21.15 -1.03
CA GLU A 132 -25.95 21.38 -0.39
C GLU A 132 -26.83 22.25 -1.30
N ASP A 133 -28.16 22.22 -1.14
CA ASP A 133 -29.13 22.93 -2.00
C ASP A 133 -28.64 24.31 -2.45
N ASN A 134 -28.53 24.50 -3.77
CA ASN A 134 -28.03 25.71 -4.46
C ASN A 134 -26.54 26.06 -4.34
N SER A 135 -25.72 25.26 -3.65
CA SER A 135 -24.26 25.45 -3.59
C SER A 135 -23.52 24.72 -4.72
N LYS A 136 -22.39 25.29 -5.14
CA LYS A 136 -21.51 24.63 -6.13
C LYS A 136 -20.88 23.37 -5.50
N PRO A 137 -20.62 22.32 -6.29
CA PRO A 137 -19.91 21.13 -5.82
C PRO A 137 -18.58 21.50 -5.17
N VAL A 138 -18.33 20.91 -4.01
CA VAL A 138 -17.11 21.12 -3.23
C VAL A 138 -16.01 20.15 -3.69
N PRO A 139 -14.75 20.56 -3.87
CA PRO A 139 -13.68 19.62 -4.19
C PRO A 139 -13.48 18.57 -3.10
N GLY A 140 -13.59 17.28 -3.44
CA GLY A 140 -13.53 16.17 -2.50
C GLY A 140 -12.26 15.32 -2.57
N PHE A 141 -11.36 15.55 -3.53
CA PHE A 141 -10.14 14.76 -3.72
C PHE A 141 -9.31 14.64 -2.42
N MET A 142 -9.03 15.77 -1.75
CA MET A 142 -8.25 15.77 -0.52
C MET A 142 -8.99 15.14 0.66
N ALA A 143 -10.32 15.23 0.71
CA ALA A 143 -11.15 14.54 1.70
C ALA A 143 -11.01 13.02 1.55
N GLY A 144 -11.02 12.52 0.31
CA GLY A 144 -10.73 11.11 0.02
C GLY A 144 -9.34 10.68 0.51
N MET A 145 -8.29 11.46 0.21
CA MET A 145 -6.93 11.14 0.64
C MET A 145 -6.77 11.13 2.17
N LEU A 146 -7.36 12.12 2.85
CA LEU A 146 -7.40 12.21 4.32
C LEU A 146 -8.10 11.00 4.93
N TYR A 147 -9.24 10.59 4.37
CA TYR A 147 -9.98 9.43 4.82
C TYR A 147 -9.18 8.14 4.64
N LEU A 148 -8.63 7.91 3.44
CA LEU A 148 -7.83 6.72 3.12
C LEU A 148 -6.65 6.60 4.08
N LYS A 149 -5.94 7.71 4.32
CA LYS A 149 -4.82 7.75 5.27
C LYS A 149 -5.28 7.41 6.69
N ARG A 150 -6.33 8.08 7.18
CA ARG A 150 -6.86 7.85 8.53
C ARG A 150 -7.30 6.39 8.71
N LYS A 151 -7.98 5.82 7.72
CA LYS A 151 -8.45 4.44 7.73
C LYS A 151 -7.28 3.45 7.77
N SER A 152 -6.26 3.65 6.93
CA SER A 152 -5.02 2.87 6.93
C SER A 152 -4.38 2.84 8.32
N THR A 153 -4.12 4.02 8.90
CA THR A 153 -3.47 4.13 10.22
C THR A 153 -4.30 3.48 11.33
N LEU A 154 -5.64 3.66 11.33
CA LEU A 154 -6.51 3.05 12.36
C LEU A 154 -6.54 1.52 12.27
N LYS A 155 -6.61 0.96 11.07
CA LYS A 155 -6.61 -0.50 10.89
C LYS A 155 -5.25 -1.11 11.28
N MET A 156 -4.15 -0.42 10.96
CA MET A 156 -2.81 -0.84 11.39
C MET A 156 -2.65 -0.78 12.92
N ALA A 157 -3.11 0.29 13.57
CA ALA A 157 -3.06 0.41 15.03
C ALA A 157 -3.89 -0.66 15.75
N ASN A 158 -5.08 -1.00 15.24
CA ASN A 158 -5.89 -2.08 15.80
C ASN A 158 -5.28 -3.46 15.56
N PHE A 159 -4.52 -3.63 14.47
CA PHE A 159 -3.79 -4.86 14.18
C PHE A 159 -2.62 -5.08 15.16
N ASP A 160 -1.85 -4.04 15.46
CA ASP A 160 -0.73 -4.10 16.41
C ASP A 160 -1.19 -4.46 17.84
N ASN A 161 -2.40 -4.04 18.23
CA ASN A 161 -2.99 -4.36 19.54
C ASN A 161 -3.63 -5.77 19.61
N GLY A 162 -3.66 -6.52 18.52
CA GLY A 162 -4.30 -7.85 18.39
C GLY A 162 -3.33 -9.04 18.40
N PHE A 163 -2.07 -8.83 18.78
CA PHE A 163 -0.96 -9.77 18.52
C PHE A 163 -1.08 -11.17 19.16
N ASP A 164 -2.04 -11.44 20.06
CA ASP A 164 -2.01 -12.68 20.86
C ASP A 164 -3.10 -13.74 20.61
N ARG A 165 -4.13 -13.54 19.77
CA ARG A 165 -5.20 -14.58 19.65
C ARG A 165 -5.92 -14.68 18.31
N ILE A 166 -5.21 -14.98 17.22
CA ILE A 166 -5.82 -15.72 16.10
C ILE A 166 -4.83 -16.81 15.61
N PRO A 167 -5.23 -18.10 15.58
CA PRO A 167 -4.41 -19.16 15.02
C PRO A 167 -4.27 -18.95 13.51
N SER A 168 -3.05 -18.66 13.05
CA SER A 168 -2.56 -18.90 11.69
C SER A 168 -3.61 -18.86 10.57
N LEU A 169 -4.14 -17.69 10.23
CA LEU A 169 -4.51 -17.42 8.84
C LEU A 169 -3.35 -16.66 8.19
N THR A 170 -2.36 -17.47 7.81
CA THR A 170 -1.08 -17.08 7.26
C THR A 170 -1.26 -16.51 5.86
N TYR A 171 -1.47 -15.20 5.70
CA TYR A 171 -1.17 -14.55 4.42
C TYR A 171 -0.56 -13.15 4.59
N THR A 172 0.67 -13.13 5.08
CA THR A 172 1.76 -12.56 4.29
C THR A 172 2.98 -13.48 4.41
N HIS A 173 3.54 -13.94 3.29
CA HIS A 173 4.78 -14.75 3.30
C HIS A 173 6.00 -13.97 3.79
N SER A 174 5.86 -12.66 4.07
CA SER A 174 6.89 -11.84 4.69
C SER A 174 6.49 -11.52 6.14
N LYS A 175 7.30 -11.94 7.11
CA LYS A 175 7.20 -11.56 8.54
C LYS A 175 7.51 -10.08 8.79
N LEU A 176 7.40 -9.23 7.77
CA LEU A 176 7.92 -7.87 7.80
C LEU A 176 6.75 -6.87 7.97
N PRO A 177 6.92 -5.83 8.82
CA PRO A 177 5.84 -4.92 9.18
C PRO A 177 5.42 -4.02 8.01
N ILE A 178 4.13 -3.72 7.89
CA ILE A 178 3.67 -2.67 6.96
C ILE A 178 4.11 -1.31 7.52
N ILE A 179 4.70 -0.46 6.68
CA ILE A 179 5.19 0.87 7.08
C ILE A 179 4.11 1.90 6.75
N ASP A 180 3.63 2.62 7.76
CA ASP A 180 2.64 3.69 7.60
C ASP A 180 3.34 5.03 7.35
N THR A 181 3.13 5.64 6.17
CA THR A 181 3.74 6.93 5.81
C THR A 181 2.75 8.07 6.01
N LYS A 182 3.11 9.14 6.72
CA LYS A 182 2.20 10.28 6.92
C LYS A 182 1.79 10.92 5.58
N LEU A 183 0.57 11.46 5.49
CA LEU A 183 0.05 12.06 4.25
C LEU A 183 0.91 13.24 3.78
N GLU A 184 1.42 14.04 4.73
CA GLU A 184 2.36 15.12 4.49
C GLU A 184 3.60 14.63 3.71
N GLU A 185 4.16 13.50 4.13
CA GLU A 185 5.35 12.91 3.50
C GLU A 185 5.03 12.30 2.14
N LEU A 186 3.84 11.72 1.96
CA LEU A 186 3.36 11.25 0.65
C LEU A 186 3.22 12.41 -0.34
N ILE A 187 2.68 13.55 0.12
CA ILE A 187 2.59 14.77 -0.70
C ILE A 187 3.99 15.29 -1.03
N LEU A 188 4.92 15.33 -0.08
CA LEU A 188 6.32 15.70 -0.35
C LEU A 188 6.97 14.78 -1.39
N LYS A 189 6.80 13.46 -1.26
CA LYS A 189 7.31 12.49 -2.24
C LYS A 189 6.71 12.72 -3.63
N ALA A 190 5.42 13.04 -3.71
CA ALA A 190 4.78 13.39 -4.98
C ALA A 190 5.35 14.69 -5.56
N ILE A 191 5.56 15.73 -4.75
CA ILE A 191 6.21 16.97 -5.17
C ILE A 191 7.61 16.68 -5.72
N ASP A 192 8.43 15.92 -4.99
CA ASP A 192 9.78 15.55 -5.42
C ASP A 192 9.76 14.79 -6.75
N PHE A 193 8.76 13.93 -6.97
CA PHE A 193 8.58 13.22 -8.23
C PHE A 193 8.20 14.18 -9.38
N ILE A 194 7.29 15.13 -9.12
CA ILE A 194 6.83 16.11 -10.10
C ILE A 194 7.93 17.13 -10.43
N GLU A 195 8.74 17.53 -9.45
CA GLU A 195 9.80 18.53 -9.60
C GLU A 195 11.08 17.97 -10.19
N LYS A 196 11.41 16.71 -9.90
CA LYS A 196 12.59 16.10 -10.52
C LYS A 196 12.40 16.13 -12.03
N PRO A 197 13.32 16.76 -12.80
CA PRO A 197 13.35 16.52 -14.23
C PRO A 197 13.60 15.03 -14.35
N LEU A 198 12.54 14.25 -14.64
CA LEU A 198 12.66 12.80 -14.68
C LEU A 198 13.88 12.49 -15.55
N ASN A 199 14.73 11.57 -15.08
CA ASN A 199 15.69 10.87 -15.93
C ASN A 199 14.89 10.02 -16.94
N LEU A 200 14.12 10.70 -17.79
CA LEU A 200 13.40 10.13 -18.89
C LEU A 200 14.45 9.58 -19.85
N PRO A 201 14.27 8.37 -20.37
CA PRO A 201 15.06 7.89 -21.50
C PRO A 201 15.08 8.99 -22.58
N LYS A 202 16.27 9.25 -23.16
CA LYS A 202 16.42 10.24 -24.25
C LYS A 202 15.33 10.00 -25.30
N GLY A 203 14.44 10.98 -25.48
CA GLY A 203 13.33 10.93 -26.45
C GLY A 203 11.92 10.97 -25.86
N VAL A 204 11.75 10.76 -24.55
CA VAL A 204 10.44 10.93 -23.90
C VAL A 204 10.31 12.37 -23.40
N LYS A 205 9.62 13.22 -24.16
CA LYS A 205 9.14 14.52 -23.65
C LYS A 205 8.01 14.23 -22.66
N MET A 206 8.07 14.77 -21.43
CA MET A 206 6.84 14.91 -20.65
C MET A 206 5.91 15.81 -21.46
N PRO A 207 4.67 15.40 -21.75
CA PRO A 207 3.73 16.27 -22.47
C PRO A 207 3.32 17.48 -21.63
N PHE A 208 3.64 17.50 -20.33
CA PHE A 208 3.04 18.41 -19.38
C PHE A 208 4.10 19.14 -18.55
N ASN A 209 4.04 20.47 -18.60
CA ASN A 209 4.74 21.34 -17.68
C ASN A 209 3.86 21.47 -16.43
N PRO A 210 4.24 20.93 -15.25
CA PRO A 210 3.40 21.01 -14.08
C PRO A 210 3.11 22.48 -13.75
N SER A 211 1.84 22.83 -13.55
CA SER A 211 1.49 24.23 -13.31
C SER A 211 2.16 24.70 -12.01
N ALA A 212 2.83 25.86 -12.05
CA ALA A 212 3.47 26.43 -10.87
C ALA A 212 2.48 26.59 -9.70
N SER A 213 1.21 26.83 -10.01
CA SER A 213 0.10 26.90 -9.06
C SER A 213 -0.19 25.56 -8.37
N LEU A 214 -0.15 24.44 -9.10
CA LEU A 214 -0.32 23.09 -8.51
C LEU A 214 0.80 22.79 -7.53
N LEU A 215 2.06 23.01 -7.92
CA LEU A 215 3.22 22.80 -7.04
C LEU A 215 3.14 23.70 -5.79
N LYS A 216 2.75 24.97 -5.95
CA LYS A 216 2.52 25.87 -4.82
C LYS A 216 1.44 25.32 -3.87
N CYS A 217 0.33 24.83 -4.40
CA CYS A 217 -0.76 24.25 -3.61
C CYS A 217 -0.31 22.98 -2.88
N LEU A 218 0.33 22.04 -3.56
CA LEU A 218 0.84 20.81 -2.95
C LEU A 218 1.85 21.11 -1.83
N ARG A 219 2.74 22.11 -1.98
CA ARG A 219 3.67 22.53 -0.92
C ARG A 219 2.99 23.15 0.31
N LEU A 220 1.79 23.70 0.16
CA LEU A 220 0.98 24.15 1.29
C LEU A 220 0.31 22.95 1.96
N LEU A 221 -0.27 22.05 1.16
CA LEU A 221 -0.90 20.83 1.64
C LEU A 221 0.09 19.87 2.30
N SER A 222 1.36 19.86 1.90
CA SER A 222 2.40 19.05 2.54
C SER A 222 2.71 19.49 3.97
N LYS A 223 2.36 20.73 4.36
CA LYS A 223 2.51 21.21 5.74
C LYS A 223 1.30 20.86 6.59
N ASN A 224 0.11 21.02 6.03
CA ASN A 224 -1.15 20.66 6.66
C ASN A 224 -2.16 20.25 5.57
N PRO A 225 -2.36 18.96 5.30
CA PRO A 225 -3.26 18.51 4.24
C PRO A 225 -4.71 18.88 4.50
N ARG A 226 -5.10 19.00 5.78
CA ARG A 226 -6.45 19.37 6.21
C ARG A 226 -6.75 20.86 6.02
N SER A 227 -5.72 21.69 5.83
CA SER A 227 -5.88 23.10 5.50
C SER A 227 -6.77 23.33 4.27
N PHE A 228 -6.89 22.36 3.36
CA PHE A 228 -7.82 22.45 2.22
C PHE A 228 -9.28 22.72 2.65
N TYR A 229 -9.70 22.25 3.83
CA TYR A 229 -11.07 22.34 4.35
C TYR A 229 -11.20 23.15 5.65
N ASP A 230 -10.11 23.70 6.18
CA ASP A 230 -10.11 24.49 7.42
C ASP A 230 -10.25 25.99 7.13
N LYS A 231 -10.87 26.73 8.06
CA LYS A 231 -11.20 28.16 7.90
C LYS A 231 -10.01 29.12 8.10
N GLY A 232 -8.99 28.77 8.87
CA GLY A 232 -8.01 29.73 9.41
C GLY A 232 -6.54 29.48 9.05
N ASP A 233 -6.28 28.54 8.14
CA ASP A 233 -4.91 28.24 7.69
C ASP A 233 -4.90 27.69 6.26
N SER A 234 -5.96 27.97 5.50
CA SER A 234 -6.22 27.24 4.26
C SER A 234 -5.15 27.53 3.22
N ALA A 235 -4.63 26.48 2.58
CA ALA A 235 -3.84 26.62 1.36
C ALA A 235 -4.56 27.49 0.30
N LEU A 236 -5.89 27.55 0.40
CA LEU A 236 -6.78 28.32 -0.44
C LEU A 236 -6.88 29.79 0.03
N GLU A 237 -6.89 30.12 1.33
CA GLU A 237 -6.99 31.52 1.85
C GLU A 237 -5.95 32.47 1.24
N LYS A 238 -4.77 31.93 0.90
CA LYS A 238 -3.65 32.65 0.30
C LYS A 238 -3.56 32.45 -1.22
N GLY A 239 -4.62 31.94 -1.86
CA GLY A 239 -4.69 31.60 -3.29
C GLY A 239 -6.03 31.95 -3.96
N ASP A 240 -6.04 31.95 -5.29
CA ASP A 240 -7.15 32.49 -6.10
C ASP A 240 -8.48 31.74 -5.93
N LEU A 241 -8.47 30.45 -5.56
CA LEU A 241 -9.69 29.65 -5.41
C LEU A 241 -10.55 30.15 -4.23
N TRP A 242 -9.95 30.65 -3.16
CA TRP A 242 -10.67 31.18 -1.99
C TRP A 242 -11.21 32.58 -2.26
N ALA A 243 -10.49 33.39 -3.03
CA ALA A 243 -11.02 34.65 -3.55
C ALA A 243 -12.22 34.40 -4.50
N THR A 244 -12.13 33.36 -5.34
CA THR A 244 -13.17 32.99 -6.32
C THR A 244 -14.39 32.35 -5.67
N LEU A 245 -14.21 31.50 -4.65
CA LEU A 245 -15.30 30.82 -3.96
C LEU A 245 -15.93 31.66 -2.85
N SER A 246 -15.16 32.44 -2.09
CA SER A 246 -15.69 33.10 -0.90
C SER A 246 -16.47 34.38 -1.21
N ASN A 247 -16.13 35.13 -2.28
CA ASN A 247 -16.72 36.45 -2.58
C ASN A 247 -16.98 37.28 -1.29
N ASN A 248 -15.93 37.45 -0.47
CA ASN A 248 -15.95 38.04 0.87
C ASN A 248 -16.67 37.22 1.98
N GLY A 249 -16.70 35.89 1.87
CA GLY A 249 -17.18 34.99 2.92
C GLY A 249 -18.69 34.78 3.00
N ASN A 250 -19.47 35.29 2.04
CA ASN A 250 -20.94 35.24 2.04
C ASN A 250 -21.53 34.19 1.08
N ASN A 251 -20.71 33.30 0.52
CA ASN A 251 -21.14 32.27 -0.42
C ASN A 251 -21.45 30.95 0.30
N GLN A 252 -22.65 30.38 0.10
CA GLN A 252 -23.06 29.08 0.63
C GLN A 252 -22.07 27.94 0.25
N SER A 253 -21.43 28.05 -0.92
CA SER A 253 -20.40 27.09 -1.38
C SER A 253 -19.15 27.08 -0.49
N TYR A 254 -18.84 28.20 0.16
CA TYR A 254 -17.73 28.29 1.11
C TYR A 254 -18.04 27.55 2.41
N HIS A 255 -19.26 27.72 2.95
CA HIS A 255 -19.71 26.97 4.13
C HIS A 255 -19.80 25.47 3.85
N ALA A 256 -20.14 25.07 2.62
CA ALA A 256 -20.17 23.68 2.20
C ALA A 256 -18.76 23.03 2.19
N LEU A 257 -17.72 23.80 1.86
CA LEU A 257 -16.31 23.36 1.85
C LEU A 257 -15.77 23.07 3.26
N LEU A 258 -16.17 23.86 4.25
CA LEU A 258 -15.67 23.71 5.61
C LEU A 258 -16.04 22.33 6.18
N ASP A 259 -15.04 21.65 6.73
CA ASP A 259 -15.19 20.31 7.33
C ASP A 259 -15.77 19.25 6.39
N TYR A 260 -15.66 19.44 5.07
CA TYR A 260 -16.17 18.48 4.08
C TYR A 260 -15.53 17.09 4.26
N ASP A 261 -14.26 17.03 4.68
CA ASP A 261 -13.55 15.81 5.06
C ASP A 261 -14.21 15.01 6.20
N LYS A 262 -14.99 15.68 7.06
CA LYS A 262 -15.73 15.03 8.15
C LYS A 262 -17.11 14.54 7.73
N LYS A 263 -17.65 15.08 6.63
CA LYS A 263 -19.00 14.78 6.11
C LYS A 263 -19.03 13.52 5.25
N ILE A 264 -17.91 13.14 4.63
CA ILE A 264 -17.82 11.92 3.83
C ILE A 264 -18.03 10.67 4.68
N ARG A 265 -18.85 9.74 4.16
CA ARG A 265 -19.20 8.48 4.82
C ARG A 265 -18.97 7.32 3.84
N PRO A 266 -18.28 6.26 4.26
CA PRO A 266 -18.20 5.04 3.45
C PRO A 266 -19.56 4.32 3.47
N VAL A 267 -19.76 3.46 2.48
CA VAL A 267 -20.86 2.50 2.44
C VAL A 267 -20.29 1.11 2.26
N ASN A 268 -20.85 0.12 2.95
CA ASN A 268 -20.42 -1.26 2.80
C ASN A 268 -20.85 -1.82 1.45
N ALA A 269 -20.01 -2.68 0.88
CA ALA A 269 -20.32 -3.42 -0.33
C ALA A 269 -21.56 -4.31 -0.14
N ILE A 270 -22.36 -4.44 -1.20
CA ILE A 270 -23.35 -5.50 -1.31
C ILE A 270 -22.66 -6.72 -1.91
N HIS A 271 -22.93 -7.87 -1.31
CA HIS A 271 -22.44 -9.15 -1.77
C HIS A 271 -23.40 -9.74 -2.78
N LEU A 272 -22.91 -10.04 -3.98
CA LEU A 272 -23.70 -10.65 -5.04
C LEU A 272 -23.10 -12.03 -5.31
N ASN A 273 -23.87 -13.08 -5.02
CA ASN A 273 -23.45 -14.44 -5.27
C ASN A 273 -23.58 -14.76 -6.77
N ILE A 274 -22.50 -15.28 -7.36
CA ILE A 274 -22.48 -15.77 -8.75
C ILE A 274 -22.06 -17.24 -8.76
N THR A 275 -22.30 -17.93 -9.87
CA THR A 275 -22.17 -19.40 -9.98
C THR A 275 -20.82 -19.95 -9.49
N ASN A 276 -19.74 -19.18 -9.65
CA ASN A 276 -18.37 -19.57 -9.26
C ASN A 276 -17.66 -18.50 -8.42
N GLY A 277 -18.39 -17.70 -7.64
CA GLY A 277 -17.73 -16.68 -6.81
C GLY A 277 -18.67 -15.65 -6.22
N LYS A 278 -18.07 -14.56 -5.78
CA LYS A 278 -18.75 -13.46 -5.12
C LYS A 278 -18.28 -12.15 -5.74
N ILE A 279 -19.22 -11.28 -6.08
CA ILE A 279 -18.93 -9.91 -6.51
C ILE A 279 -19.30 -8.99 -5.35
N GLU A 280 -18.36 -8.16 -4.93
CA GLU A 280 -18.62 -7.10 -3.96
C GLU A 280 -18.81 -5.80 -4.72
N ALA A 281 -20.03 -5.29 -4.75
CA ALA A 281 -20.39 -4.12 -5.55
C ALA A 281 -20.84 -2.96 -4.67
N HIS A 282 -20.63 -1.74 -5.16
CA HIS A 282 -21.26 -0.56 -4.58
C HIS A 282 -22.79 -0.73 -4.62
N PRO A 283 -23.54 -0.33 -3.57
CA PRO A 283 -24.99 -0.53 -3.52
C PRO A 283 -25.75 -0.04 -4.74
N ASP A 284 -25.41 1.14 -5.26
CA ASP A 284 -26.06 1.68 -6.46
C ASP A 284 -25.70 0.92 -7.74
N SER A 285 -24.48 0.37 -7.84
CA SER A 285 -24.09 -0.48 -8.96
C SER A 285 -24.76 -1.85 -8.88
N ALA A 286 -24.91 -2.42 -7.69
CA ALA A 286 -25.66 -3.66 -7.49
C ALA A 286 -27.12 -3.52 -7.94
N ARG A 287 -27.76 -2.39 -7.60
CA ARG A 287 -29.12 -2.07 -8.08
C ARG A 287 -29.22 -2.04 -9.60
N LEU A 288 -28.23 -1.46 -10.28
CA LEU A 288 -28.18 -1.44 -11.74
C LEU A 288 -28.04 -2.86 -12.31
N LEU A 289 -27.17 -3.70 -11.75
CA LEU A 289 -26.98 -5.09 -12.20
C LEU A 289 -28.24 -5.94 -12.02
N PHE A 290 -28.97 -5.75 -10.92
CA PHE A 290 -30.30 -6.34 -10.71
C PHE A 290 -31.33 -5.81 -11.71
N ALA A 291 -31.36 -4.50 -11.95
CA ALA A 291 -32.29 -3.88 -12.90
C ALA A 291 -32.06 -4.34 -14.35
N LEU A 292 -30.79 -4.60 -14.71
CA LEU A 292 -30.40 -5.13 -16.01
C LEU A 292 -30.56 -6.66 -16.13
N GLY A 293 -31.01 -7.34 -15.07
CA GLY A 293 -31.24 -8.80 -15.07
C GLY A 293 -29.97 -9.63 -15.22
N LEU A 294 -28.79 -9.04 -14.98
CA LEU A 294 -27.50 -9.72 -15.09
C LEU A 294 -27.19 -10.61 -13.87
N ILE A 295 -27.96 -10.43 -12.78
CA ILE A 295 -27.84 -11.19 -11.53
C ILE A 295 -29.25 -11.57 -11.07
N ASP A 296 -29.46 -12.85 -10.74
CA ASP A 296 -30.76 -13.39 -10.36
C ASP A 296 -31.17 -12.95 -8.95
N LYS A 297 -32.37 -12.35 -8.82
CA LYS A 297 -32.97 -11.98 -7.53
C LYS A 297 -33.15 -13.16 -6.59
N ARG A 298 -33.19 -14.39 -7.12
CA ARG A 298 -33.47 -15.61 -6.33
C ARG A 298 -32.32 -16.01 -5.39
N LEU A 299 -31.16 -15.34 -5.45
CA LEU A 299 -29.98 -15.61 -4.64
C LEU A 299 -29.81 -14.73 -3.39
N ASP A 300 -30.58 -13.66 -3.23
CA ASP A 300 -30.52 -12.78 -2.03
C ASP A 300 -31.93 -12.51 -1.48
N ASN A 301 -32.29 -13.24 -0.41
CA ASN A 301 -33.58 -13.11 0.29
C ASN A 301 -33.69 -11.85 1.20
N GLU A 302 -32.75 -10.90 1.15
CA GLU A 302 -32.66 -9.81 2.15
C GLU A 302 -32.81 -8.38 1.61
N ILE A 303 -33.28 -8.17 0.38
CA ILE A 303 -33.50 -6.80 -0.12
C ILE A 303 -34.99 -6.45 -0.09
N GLN A 304 -35.45 -5.86 1.02
CA GLN A 304 -36.72 -5.12 1.04
C GLN A 304 -36.55 -3.82 0.24
N ILE A 305 -37.27 -3.76 -0.89
CA ILE A 305 -37.33 -2.59 -1.77
C ILE A 305 -38.43 -1.67 -1.25
N TYR A 306 -38.06 -0.50 -0.73
CA TYR A 306 -38.99 0.63 -0.64
C TYR A 306 -38.83 1.45 -1.93
N LEU A 307 -39.87 1.41 -2.76
CA LEU A 307 -40.07 2.29 -3.92
C LEU A 307 -40.51 3.68 -3.44
#